data_AF-A0A933JJ83-F1
#
_entry.id   AF-A0A933JJ83-F1
#
_cell.length_a   1.000
_cell.length_b   1.000
_cell.length_c   1.000
_cell.angle_alpha   90.00
_cell.angle_beta   90.00
_cell.angle_gamma   90.00
#
_symmetry.space_group_name_H-M   'P 1'
#
loop_
_entity.id
_entity.type
_entity.pdbx_description
1 polymer ?
#
loop_
_entity_poly.entity_id
_entity_poly.type
_entity_poly.pdbx_seq_one_letter_code
_entity_poly.pdbx_strand_id
1 'polypeptide(L)' 'MKKTLLVGALCLAVGAVSGQALADKQPFMRAALRNLEQAKEQLEKASADKGGHRAKAIGLVGSAIEEVKKGIEFDNKN' A
#
# COMPACT_ATOMS: atom_id res chain seq x y z
N MET A 1 47.56 36.15 -32.20
CA MET A 1 46.64 36.68 -31.18
C MET A 1 45.40 37.23 -31.85
N LYS A 2 44.24 36.59 -31.67
CA LYS A 2 42.87 37.14 -31.73
C LYS A 2 41.96 36.02 -31.22
N LYS A 3 41.33 36.27 -30.08
CA LYS A 3 40.49 35.35 -29.31
C LYS A 3 39.08 35.37 -29.91
N THR A 4 38.55 34.23 -30.32
CA THR A 4 37.11 34.08 -30.57
C THR A 4 36.65 32.85 -29.79
N LEU A 5 36.06 33.13 -28.62
CA LEU A 5 35.40 32.16 -27.77
C LEU A 5 34.11 31.70 -28.47
N LEU A 6 34.12 30.49 -29.02
CA LEU A 6 32.90 29.79 -29.40
C LEU A 6 32.38 29.06 -28.16
N VAL A 7 31.30 29.59 -27.61
CA VAL A 7 30.50 28.99 -26.54
C VAL A 7 29.85 27.73 -27.10
N GLY A 8 30.51 26.58 -26.93
CA GLY A 8 29.95 25.27 -27.21
C GLY A 8 29.12 24.81 -26.02
N ALA A 9 27.83 25.15 -26.02
CA ALA A 9 26.86 24.52 -25.15
C ALA A 9 26.71 23.05 -25.56
N LEU A 10 27.29 22.13 -24.77
CA LEU A 10 26.98 20.70 -24.89
C LEU A 10 26.28 20.25 -23.61
N CYS A 11 24.98 20.06 -23.76
CA CYS A 11 24.01 19.79 -22.72
C CYS A 11 24.40 18.59 -21.85
N LEU A 12 24.38 18.81 -20.54
CA LEU A 12 24.29 17.77 -19.52
C LEU A 12 22.99 16.99 -19.74
N ALA A 13 23.05 15.88 -20.48
CA ALA A 13 22.01 14.87 -20.46
C ALA A 13 22.14 14.05 -19.18
N VAL A 14 21.77 14.65 -18.03
CA VAL A 14 21.43 13.87 -16.84
C VAL A 14 20.09 13.22 -17.18
N GLY A 15 20.17 12.01 -17.75
CA GLY A 15 19.01 11.16 -17.99
C GLY A 15 18.29 10.99 -16.67
N ALA A 16 17.13 11.64 -16.55
CA ALA A 16 16.22 11.44 -15.47
C ALA A 16 15.85 9.95 -15.45
N VAL A 17 16.46 9.20 -14.52
CA VAL A 17 15.89 7.94 -14.06
C VAL A 17 14.68 8.33 -13.22
N SER A 18 13.63 8.76 -13.92
CA SER A 18 12.29 8.86 -13.37
C SER A 18 11.84 7.42 -13.16
N GLY A 19 12.30 6.81 -12.07
CA GLY A 19 11.68 5.62 -11.54
C GLY A 19 10.23 6.00 -11.33
N GLN A 20 9.36 5.58 -12.25
CA GLN A 20 7.94 5.67 -12.04
C GLN A 20 7.70 4.75 -10.85
N ALA A 21 7.70 5.33 -9.65
CA ALA A 21 7.13 4.68 -8.50
C ALA A 21 5.70 4.37 -8.91
N LEU A 22 5.46 3.11 -9.27
CA LEU A 22 4.12 2.59 -9.47
C LEU A 22 3.44 2.80 -8.12
N ALA A 23 2.73 3.91 -7.99
CA ALA A 23 1.98 4.21 -6.78
C ALA A 23 1.03 3.03 -6.58
N ASP A 24 1.21 2.32 -5.47
CA ASP A 24 0.39 1.15 -5.17
C ASP A 24 -1.08 1.57 -5.20
N LYS A 25 -1.89 0.96 -6.06
CA LYS A 25 -3.31 1.30 -6.20
C LYS A 25 -3.98 0.96 -4.86
N GLN A 26 -4.52 1.96 -4.18
CA GLN A 26 -5.17 1.89 -2.85
C GLN A 26 -4.23 1.51 -1.66
N PRO A 27 -3.19 2.33 -1.35
CA PRO A 27 -2.20 1.96 -0.33
C PRO A 27 -2.82 1.87 1.08
N PHE A 28 -3.81 2.69 1.39
CA PHE A 28 -4.50 2.67 2.68
C PHE A 28 -5.41 1.46 2.85
N MET A 29 -6.14 1.05 1.80
CA MET A 29 -6.97 -0.16 1.84
C MET A 29 -6.12 -1.42 2.02
N ARG A 30 -4.96 -1.49 1.33
CA ARG A 30 -4.00 -2.59 1.50
C ARG A 30 -3.38 -2.59 2.90
N ALA A 31 -3.08 -1.42 3.46
CA ALA A 31 -2.63 -1.31 4.85
C ALA A 31 -3.71 -1.76 5.84
N ALA A 32 -4.96 -1.36 5.62
CA ALA A 32 -6.10 -1.79 6.42
C ALA A 32 -6.28 -3.32 6.38
N LEU A 33 -6.19 -3.93 5.19
CA LEU A 33 -6.25 -5.38 5.02
C LEU A 33 -5.18 -6.09 5.88
N ARG A 34 -3.92 -5.68 5.76
CA ARG A 34 -2.81 -6.25 6.56
C ARG A 34 -3.02 -6.11 8.06
N ASN A 35 -3.55 -4.97 8.50
CA ASN A 35 -3.81 -4.73 9.92
C ASN A 35 -4.95 -5.61 10.44
N LEU A 36 -6.01 -5.81 9.64
CA LEU A 36 -7.13 -6.68 9.99
C LEU A 36 -6.71 -8.16 10.03
N GLU A 37 -5.89 -8.61 9.08
CA GLU A 37 -5.34 -9.97 9.06
C GLU A 37 -4.50 -10.25 10.31
N GLN A 38 -3.61 -9.31 10.67
CA GLN A 38 -2.85 -9.40 11.92
C GLN A 38 -3.76 -9.40 13.14
N ALA A 39 -4.76 -8.52 13.20
CA ALA A 39 -5.71 -8.49 14.32
C ALA A 39 -6.46 -9.82 14.47
N LYS A 40 -6.88 -10.44 13.36
CA LYS A 40 -7.52 -11.75 13.36
C LYS A 40 -6.59 -12.83 13.93
N GLU A 41 -5.35 -12.87 13.49
CA GLU A 41 -4.35 -13.82 13.97
C GLU A 41 -4.13 -13.68 15.50
N GLN A 42 -4.04 -12.45 16.01
CA GLN A 42 -3.89 -12.20 17.45
C GLN A 42 -5.13 -12.67 18.23
N LEU A 43 -6.33 -12.48 17.70
CA LEU A 43 -7.57 -12.94 18.32
C LEU A 43 -7.66 -14.48 18.34
N GLU A 44 -7.22 -15.16 17.28
CA GLU A 44 -7.20 -16.63 17.20
C GLU A 44 -6.23 -17.23 18.23
N LYS A 45 -5.09 -16.57 18.47
CA LYS A 45 -4.09 -16.96 19.48
C LYS A 45 -4.52 -16.67 20.92
N ALA A 46 -5.53 -15.83 21.14
CA ALA A 46 -5.98 -15.50 22.49
C ALA A 46 -6.63 -16.73 23.17
N SER A 47 -6.20 -17.01 24.41
CA SER A 47 -6.50 -18.25 25.12
C SER A 47 -7.98 -18.45 25.47
N ALA A 48 -8.57 -17.51 26.21
CA ALA A 48 -9.96 -17.59 26.66
C ALA A 48 -10.88 -16.77 25.75
N ASP A 49 -12.11 -17.23 25.54
CA ASP A 49 -13.12 -16.56 24.71
C ASP A 49 -13.60 -15.21 25.27
N LYS A 50 -13.17 -14.85 26.49
CA LYS A 50 -13.51 -13.60 27.21
C LYS A 50 -15.02 -13.33 27.20
N GLY A 51 -15.82 -14.32 27.58
CA GLY A 51 -17.29 -14.20 27.61
C GLY A 51 -17.96 -14.13 26.24
N GLY A 52 -17.37 -14.74 25.20
CA GLY A 52 -17.89 -14.70 23.83
C GLY A 52 -17.33 -13.55 22.98
N HIS A 53 -16.62 -12.60 23.59
CA HIS A 53 -16.11 -11.43 22.90
C HIS A 53 -15.01 -11.77 21.88
N ARG A 54 -14.17 -12.78 22.15
CA ARG A 54 -13.11 -13.18 21.22
C ARG A 54 -13.71 -13.76 19.94
N ALA A 55 -14.60 -14.74 20.04
CA ALA A 55 -15.27 -15.31 18.88
C ALA A 55 -16.06 -14.26 18.09
N LYS A 56 -16.78 -13.36 18.79
CA LYS A 56 -17.50 -12.24 18.14
C LYS A 56 -16.55 -11.31 17.40
N ALA A 57 -15.41 -10.97 17.99
CA ALA A 57 -14.41 -10.11 17.37
C ALA A 57 -13.79 -10.77 16.12
N ILE A 58 -13.49 -12.07 16.15
CA ILE A 58 -13.00 -12.82 14.98
C ILE A 58 -14.01 -12.73 13.82
N GLY A 59 -15.29 -12.92 14.11
CA GLY A 59 -16.36 -12.81 13.11
C GLY A 59 -16.43 -11.40 12.49
N LEU A 60 -16.42 -10.36 13.32
CA LEU A 60 -16.48 -8.96 12.85
C LEU A 60 -15.25 -8.57 12.01
N VAL A 61 -14.05 -8.97 12.46
CA VAL A 61 -12.80 -8.74 11.72
C VAL A 61 -12.82 -9.49 10.39
N GLY A 62 -13.33 -10.73 10.36
CA GLY A 62 -13.53 -11.49 9.14
C GLY A 62 -14.43 -10.77 8.13
N SER A 63 -15.58 -10.26 8.57
CA SER A 63 -16.47 -9.47 7.70
C SER A 63 -15.80 -8.21 7.18
N ALA A 64 -15.04 -7.50 8.02
CA ALA A 64 -14.31 -6.30 7.60
C ALA A 64 -13.24 -6.60 6.54
N ILE A 65 -12.51 -7.72 6.68
CA ILE A 65 -11.53 -8.18 5.68
C ILE A 65 -12.19 -8.35 4.31
N GLU A 66 -13.37 -9.00 4.27
CA GLU A 66 -14.06 -9.26 3.00
C GLU A 66 -14.54 -7.97 2.34
N GLU A 67 -15.06 -7.00 3.10
CA GLU A 67 -15.44 -5.69 2.55
C GLU A 67 -14.24 -4.89 2.03
N VAL A 68 -13.10 -4.94 2.73
CA VAL A 68 -11.86 -4.30 2.27
C VAL A 68 -11.37 -4.91 0.96
N LYS A 69 -11.40 -6.25 0.83
CA LYS A 69 -11.04 -6.93 -0.42
C LYS A 69 -11.95 -6.52 -1.57
N LYS A 70 -13.28 -6.49 -1.35
CA LYS A 70 -14.25 -6.04 -2.35
C LYS A 70 -14.00 -4.59 -2.77
N GLY A 71 -13.68 -3.70 -1.84
CA GLY A 71 -13.35 -2.31 -2.16
C GLY A 71 -12.10 -2.18 -3.02
N ILE A 72 -11.04 -2.94 -2.70
CA ILE A 72 -9.82 -3.01 -3.52
C ILE A 72 -10.15 -3.56 -4.92
N GLU A 73 -10.94 -4.64 -5.00
CA GLU A 73 -11.32 -5.25 -6.28
C GLU A 73 -12.17 -4.31 -7.14
N PHE A 74 -13.13 -3.61 -6.54
CA PHE A 74 -13.97 -2.63 -7.21
C PHE A 74 -13.10 -1.52 -7.82
N ASP A 75 -12.21 -0.92 -7.04
CA ASP A 75 -11.32 0.12 -7.54
C ASP A 75 -10.37 -0.43 -8.60
N ASN A 76 -9.82 -1.64 -8.45
CA ASN A 76 -8.93 -2.24 -9.44
C ASN A 76 -9.59 -2.45 -10.82
N LYS A 77 -10.89 -2.71 -10.86
CA LYS A 77 -11.68 -2.92 -12.09
C LYS A 77 -12.14 -1.62 -12.76
N ASN A 78 -12.13 -0.49 -12.04
CA ASN A 78 -12.50 0.84 -12.55
C ASN A 78 -11.25 1.74 -12.70
#